data_AF-A0A9X3EM55-F1
#
_entry.id   AF-A0A9X3EM55-F1
#
_cell.length_a   1.000
_cell.length_b   1.000
_cell.length_c   1.000
_cell.angle_alpha   90.00
_cell.angle_beta   90.00
_cell.angle_gamma   90.00
#
_symmetry.space_group_name_H-M   'P 1'
#
loop_
_entity.id
_entity.type
_entity.pdbx_description
1 polymer ?
#
loop_
_entity_poly.entity_id
_entity_poly.type
_entity_poly.pdbx_seq_one_letter_code
_entity_poly.pdbx_strand_id
1 'polypeptide(L)'
;MNISCPNIKKGGIEFGTVPEVAHRLTRACVEVSRVPIIVKLSPNVSDIVAMADAVQKAGAAGVSLINTITGMAIDVRTRRPKIATTYGGLSGPAIKPIALRMVHQVARALPDLPICGMGGILSGEDALEFLMAGAHCVQVGTANFAEPGAGVRITEELRTLLGTLGFLSARAAIGSLQAHAAEPEYLVESPWMSS
;
A
#
# COMPACT_ATOMS: atom_id res chain seq x y z
N MET A 1 -11.66 -4.32 4.27
CA MET A 1 -11.60 -5.79 4.13
C MET A 1 -10.16 -6.22 3.87
N ASN A 2 -9.56 -7.01 4.75
CA ASN A 2 -8.19 -7.51 4.57
C ASN A 2 -8.23 -8.86 3.85
N ILE A 3 -7.67 -8.92 2.64
CA ILE A 3 -7.63 -10.14 1.80
C ILE A 3 -6.22 -10.75 1.74
N SER A 4 -5.25 -10.24 2.51
CA SER A 4 -3.87 -10.70 2.50
C SER A 4 -3.56 -11.80 3.53
N CYS A 5 -4.56 -12.37 4.20
CA CYS A 5 -4.35 -13.32 5.30
C CYS A 5 -4.10 -14.75 4.78
N PRO A 6 -2.88 -15.30 4.96
CA PRO A 6 -2.54 -16.65 4.48
C PRO A 6 -3.11 -17.78 5.35
N ASN A 7 -3.70 -17.48 6.51
CA ASN A 7 -4.01 -18.45 7.56
C ASN A 7 -5.30 -19.27 7.36
N ILE A 8 -5.90 -19.24 6.17
CA ILE A 8 -7.10 -20.05 5.88
C ILE A 8 -6.64 -21.32 5.17
N LYS A 9 -6.77 -22.47 5.86
CA LYS A 9 -6.33 -23.81 5.43
C LYS A 9 -6.90 -24.29 4.08
N LYS A 10 -7.82 -23.52 3.47
CA LYS A 10 -8.33 -23.68 2.10
C LYS A 10 -8.49 -22.28 1.47
N GLY A 11 -7.66 -21.94 0.48
CA GLY A 11 -7.86 -20.77 -0.39
C GLY A 11 -7.44 -19.38 0.14
N GLY A 12 -6.88 -19.27 1.36
CA GLY A 12 -6.54 -17.96 1.96
C GLY A 12 -5.51 -17.13 1.18
N ILE A 13 -4.51 -17.80 0.62
CA ILE A 13 -3.46 -17.16 -0.18
C ILE A 13 -4.04 -16.62 -1.49
N GLU A 14 -4.93 -17.37 -2.15
CA GLU A 14 -5.50 -17.01 -3.45
C GLU A 14 -6.29 -15.69 -3.38
N PHE A 15 -6.98 -15.41 -2.27
CA PHE A 15 -7.69 -14.14 -2.09
C PHE A 15 -6.78 -12.92 -2.26
N GLY A 16 -5.53 -13.02 -1.83
CA GLY A 16 -4.57 -11.92 -1.85
C GLY A 16 -3.64 -11.91 -3.06
N THR A 17 -3.70 -12.92 -3.93
CA THR A 17 -2.73 -13.10 -5.02
C THR A 17 -3.34 -13.44 -6.38
N VAL A 18 -4.64 -13.74 -6.45
CA VAL A 18 -5.33 -14.10 -7.69
C VAL A 18 -6.46 -13.10 -7.96
N PRO A 19 -6.38 -12.26 -9.00
CA PRO A 19 -7.35 -11.20 -9.28
C PRO A 19 -8.81 -11.70 -9.35
N GLU A 20 -9.06 -12.84 -10.01
CA GLU A 20 -10.41 -13.39 -10.18
C GLU A 20 -11.02 -13.84 -8.85
N VAL A 21 -10.18 -14.37 -7.95
CA VAL A 21 -10.61 -14.79 -6.61
C VAL A 21 -10.88 -13.56 -5.74
N ALA A 22 -10.01 -12.55 -5.80
CA ALA A 22 -10.19 -11.27 -5.11
C ALA A 22 -11.46 -10.54 -5.57
N HIS A 23 -11.77 -10.57 -6.87
CA HIS A 23 -12.99 -10.01 -7.46
C HIS A 23 -14.23 -10.69 -6.87
N ARG A 24 -14.32 -12.02 -6.95
CA ARG A 24 -15.49 -12.77 -6.44
C ARG A 24 -15.72 -12.54 -4.95
N LEU A 25 -14.65 -12.57 -4.15
CA LEU A 25 -14.73 -12.29 -2.71
C LEU A 25 -15.24 -10.86 -2.46
N THR A 26 -14.63 -9.88 -3.13
CA THR A 26 -14.99 -8.46 -2.97
C THR A 26 -16.45 -8.24 -3.35
N ARG A 27 -16.90 -8.81 -4.48
CA ARG A 27 -18.27 -8.68 -4.96
C ARG A 27 -19.27 -9.23 -3.94
N ALA A 28 -19.02 -10.45 -3.46
CA ALA A 28 -19.88 -11.08 -2.44
C ALA A 28 -19.97 -10.25 -1.16
N CYS A 29 -18.86 -9.64 -0.72
CA CYS A 29 -18.88 -8.77 0.46
C CYS A 29 -19.57 -7.42 0.19
N VAL A 30 -19.37 -6.82 -0.98
CA VAL A 30 -20.00 -5.54 -1.37
C VAL A 30 -21.52 -5.69 -1.45
N GLU A 31 -22.03 -6.78 -2.02
CA GLU A 31 -23.48 -7.03 -2.19
C GLU A 31 -24.24 -7.07 -0.87
N VAL A 32 -23.60 -7.49 0.23
CA VAL A 32 -24.23 -7.58 1.56
C VAL A 32 -23.85 -6.43 2.50
N SER A 33 -22.90 -5.58 2.11
CA SER A 33 -22.42 -4.50 2.95
C SER A 33 -23.34 -3.28 2.89
N ARG A 34 -23.59 -2.67 4.05
CA ARG A 34 -24.33 -1.39 4.16
C ARG A 34 -23.42 -0.17 4.17
N VAL A 35 -22.10 -0.38 4.17
CA VAL A 35 -21.09 0.68 4.19
C VAL A 35 -20.04 0.44 3.09
N PRO A 36 -19.35 1.50 2.61
CA PRO A 36 -18.30 1.37 1.61
C PRO A 36 -17.21 0.38 2.04
N ILE A 37 -16.78 -0.49 1.12
CA ILE A 37 -15.68 -1.43 1.36
C ILE A 37 -14.39 -0.90 0.75
N ILE A 38 -13.40 -0.65 1.60
CA ILE A 38 -12.01 -0.48 1.19
C ILE A 38 -11.29 -1.82 1.29
N VAL A 39 -10.62 -2.26 0.22
CA VAL A 39 -9.91 -3.55 0.19
C VAL A 39 -8.42 -3.36 0.43
N LYS A 40 -7.85 -4.09 1.40
CA LYS A 40 -6.42 -4.02 1.74
C LYS A 40 -5.66 -5.09 0.99
N LEU A 41 -4.82 -4.65 0.04
CA LEU A 41 -4.15 -5.54 -0.90
C LEU A 41 -2.78 -5.99 -0.38
N SER A 42 -2.43 -7.23 -0.75
CA SER A 42 -1.13 -7.82 -0.48
C SER A 42 -0.09 -7.26 -1.46
N PRO A 43 1.13 -6.94 -1.02
CA PRO A 43 2.23 -6.62 -1.92
C PRO A 43 2.91 -7.88 -2.51
N ASN A 44 2.55 -9.08 -2.05
CA ASN A 44 3.19 -10.33 -2.46
C ASN A 44 2.58 -10.86 -3.77
N VAL A 45 2.55 -10.02 -4.80
CA VAL A 45 1.95 -10.28 -6.11
C VAL A 45 2.87 -9.80 -7.23
N SER A 46 2.77 -10.43 -8.39
CA SER A 46 3.52 -10.01 -9.58
C SER A 46 3.00 -8.70 -10.15
N ASP A 47 1.68 -8.52 -10.16
CA ASP A 47 1.00 -7.34 -10.69
C ASP A 47 -0.01 -6.80 -9.67
N ILE A 48 0.28 -5.63 -9.12
CA ILE A 48 -0.59 -4.97 -8.12
C ILE A 48 -1.75 -4.21 -8.78
N VAL A 49 -1.58 -3.78 -10.03
CA VAL A 49 -2.59 -3.05 -10.80
C VAL A 49 -3.73 -3.99 -11.14
N ALA A 50 -3.43 -5.20 -11.63
CA ALA A 50 -4.43 -6.23 -11.89
C ALA A 50 -5.26 -6.58 -10.63
N MET A 51 -4.62 -6.63 -9.46
CA MET A 51 -5.32 -6.86 -8.19
C MET A 51 -6.25 -5.69 -7.83
N ALA A 52 -5.79 -4.45 -7.98
CA ALA A 52 -6.57 -3.26 -7.68
C ALA A 52 -7.77 -3.10 -8.64
N ASP A 53 -7.55 -3.30 -9.93
CA ASP A 53 -8.59 -3.25 -10.97
C ASP A 53 -9.67 -4.32 -10.71
N ALA A 54 -9.26 -5.54 -10.36
CA ALA A 54 -10.20 -6.62 -10.08
C ALA A 54 -11.15 -6.30 -8.91
N VAL A 55 -10.63 -5.72 -7.81
CA VAL A 55 -11.46 -5.35 -6.66
C VAL A 55 -12.27 -4.08 -6.92
N GLN A 56 -11.76 -3.13 -7.70
CA GLN A 56 -12.51 -1.97 -8.16
C GLN A 56 -13.73 -2.41 -8.99
N LYS A 57 -13.53 -3.28 -9.99
CA LYS A 57 -14.60 -3.84 -10.82
C LYS A 57 -15.62 -4.66 -10.03
N ALA A 58 -15.22 -5.19 -8.86
CA ALA A 58 -16.12 -5.88 -7.94
C ALA A 58 -16.98 -4.94 -7.07
N GLY A 59 -16.76 -3.63 -7.15
CA GLY A 59 -17.49 -2.60 -6.41
C GLY A 59 -16.81 -2.13 -5.13
N ALA A 60 -15.50 -2.38 -4.94
CA ALA A 60 -14.76 -1.74 -3.86
C ALA A 60 -14.81 -0.21 -4.00
N ALA A 61 -15.06 0.48 -2.89
CA ALA A 61 -15.07 1.94 -2.86
C ALA A 61 -13.66 2.56 -2.86
N GLY A 62 -12.64 1.73 -2.70
CA GLY A 62 -11.24 2.12 -2.69
C GLY A 62 -10.34 0.97 -2.26
N VAL A 63 -9.04 1.22 -2.27
CA VAL A 63 -8.03 0.25 -1.83
C VAL A 63 -7.12 0.85 -0.77
N SER A 64 -6.49 -0.01 0.02
CA SER A 64 -5.41 0.40 0.89
C SER A 64 -4.15 -0.42 0.61
N LEU A 65 -3.03 0.26 0.40
CA LEU A 65 -1.78 -0.30 -0.12
C LEU A 65 -0.62 0.15 0.76
N ILE A 66 0.22 -0.69 1.34
CA ILE A 66 0.28 -2.16 1.23
C ILE A 66 0.11 -2.87 2.58
N ASN A 67 -0.20 -4.17 2.52
CA ASN A 67 0.04 -5.07 3.64
C ASN A 67 1.55 -5.40 3.76
N THR A 68 1.91 -6.29 4.68
CA THR A 68 3.31 -6.68 4.92
C THR A 68 3.91 -7.52 3.78
N ILE A 69 5.23 -7.42 3.64
CA ILE A 69 6.04 -8.26 2.72
C ILE A 69 6.41 -9.55 3.46
N THR A 70 6.37 -10.70 2.81
CA THR A 70 6.75 -11.96 3.46
C THR A 70 8.26 -12.00 3.70
N GLY A 71 8.67 -12.30 4.92
CA GLY A 71 10.07 -12.42 5.33
C GLY A 71 10.30 -13.53 6.35
N MET A 72 11.55 -13.71 6.74
CA MET A 72 11.95 -14.64 7.80
C MET A 72 13.07 -14.04 8.64
N ALA A 73 13.22 -14.56 9.85
CA ALA A 73 14.36 -14.26 10.70
C ALA A 73 14.93 -15.57 11.26
N ILE A 74 16.25 -15.73 11.20
CA ILE A 74 16.95 -16.96 11.61
C ILE A 74 17.76 -16.68 12.87
N ASP A 75 17.63 -17.55 13.87
CA ASP A 75 18.58 -17.62 14.97
C ASP A 75 19.78 -18.47 14.54
N VAL A 76 20.94 -17.82 14.39
CA VAL A 76 22.18 -18.45 13.92
C VAL A 76 22.78 -19.46 14.91
N ARG A 77 22.43 -19.35 16.21
CA ARG A 77 22.94 -20.27 17.25
C ARG A 77 22.16 -21.58 17.24
N THR A 78 20.84 -21.48 17.13
CA THR A 78 19.95 -22.65 17.11
C THR A 78 19.70 -23.19 15.71
N ARG A 79 20.04 -22.42 14.65
CA ARG A 79 19.73 -22.70 13.25
C ARG A 79 18.21 -22.87 13.01
N ARG A 80 17.39 -22.17 13.78
CA ARG A 80 15.92 -22.23 13.71
C ARG A 80 15.33 -20.87 13.35
N PRO A 81 14.12 -20.82 12.77
CA PRO A 81 13.38 -19.57 12.63
C PRO A 81 13.13 -18.93 14.01
N LYS A 82 13.27 -17.60 14.10
CA LYS A 82 12.98 -16.82 15.31
C LYS A 82 11.49 -16.72 15.61
N ILE A 83 10.63 -17.05 14.65
CA ILE A 83 9.17 -17.00 14.76
C ILE A 83 8.57 -18.38 14.50
N ALA A 84 7.51 -18.74 15.23
CA ALA A 84 6.92 -20.07 15.20
C ALA A 84 6.34 -20.46 13.84
N THR A 85 5.85 -19.49 13.07
CA THR A 85 5.27 -19.67 11.73
C THR A 85 6.31 -19.81 10.62
N THR A 86 7.61 -19.81 10.96
CA THR A 86 8.76 -19.76 10.03
C THR A 86 8.86 -18.47 9.23
N TYR A 87 7.77 -18.08 8.56
CA TYR A 87 7.62 -16.84 7.83
C TYR A 87 6.71 -15.87 8.58
N GLY A 88 6.92 -14.57 8.35
CA GLY A 88 6.16 -13.50 8.96
C GLY A 88 6.11 -12.26 8.08
N GLY A 89 5.33 -11.27 8.52
CA GLY A 89 5.21 -9.99 7.82
C GLY A 89 6.34 -9.03 8.18
N LEU A 90 7.12 -8.62 7.19
CA LEU A 90 8.03 -7.47 7.26
C LEU A 90 7.24 -6.18 7.06
N SER A 91 7.43 -5.25 7.99
CA SER A 91 6.87 -3.89 7.96
C SER A 91 7.94 -2.87 8.36
N GLY A 92 7.56 -1.62 8.56
CA GLY A 92 8.49 -0.55 8.92
C GLY A 92 9.20 0.07 7.71
N PRO A 93 10.18 0.96 7.93
CA PRO A 93 10.78 1.79 6.88
C PRO A 93 11.39 0.98 5.72
N ALA A 94 11.84 -0.25 6.01
CA ALA A 94 12.42 -1.15 5.01
C ALA A 94 11.49 -1.44 3.81
N ILE A 95 10.16 -1.36 3.99
CA ILE A 95 9.20 -1.62 2.91
C ILE A 95 8.70 -0.36 2.21
N LYS A 96 9.10 0.85 2.66
CA LYS A 96 8.60 2.13 2.11
C LYS A 96 8.81 2.25 0.59
N PRO A 97 10.00 1.95 0.02
CA PRO A 97 10.19 2.07 -1.42
C PRO A 97 9.28 1.16 -2.24
N ILE A 98 8.99 -0.04 -1.74
CA ILE A 98 8.08 -1.00 -2.39
C ILE A 98 6.64 -0.46 -2.33
N ALA A 99 6.23 0.08 -1.19
CA ALA A 99 4.90 0.65 -0.99
C ALA A 99 4.66 1.86 -1.89
N LEU A 100 5.62 2.79 -1.98
CA LEU A 100 5.53 3.97 -2.85
C LEU A 100 5.38 3.57 -4.32
N ARG A 101 6.22 2.65 -4.81
CA ARG A 101 6.11 2.12 -6.18
C ARG A 101 4.70 1.57 -6.45
N MET A 102 4.18 0.73 -5.56
CA MET A 102 2.87 0.10 -5.77
C MET A 102 1.71 1.10 -5.70
N VAL A 103 1.75 2.05 -4.78
CA VAL A 103 0.77 3.16 -4.73
C VAL A 103 0.81 3.95 -6.03
N HIS A 104 2.00 4.30 -6.51
CA HIS A 104 2.18 5.07 -7.73
C HIS A 104 1.69 4.32 -8.98
N GLN A 105 2.02 3.04 -9.12
CA GLN A 105 1.53 2.21 -10.22
C GLN A 105 -0.01 2.17 -10.25
N VAL A 106 -0.64 1.90 -9.11
CA VAL A 106 -2.11 1.83 -9.03
C VAL A 106 -2.74 3.20 -9.28
N ALA A 107 -2.18 4.29 -8.74
CA ALA A 107 -2.70 5.63 -8.95
C ALA A 107 -2.62 6.08 -10.42
N ARG A 108 -1.57 5.69 -11.15
CA ARG A 108 -1.44 5.99 -12.58
C ARG A 108 -2.37 5.16 -13.45
N ALA A 109 -2.51 3.87 -13.14
CA ALA A 109 -3.34 2.94 -13.90
C ALA A 109 -4.84 3.19 -13.68
N LEU A 110 -5.22 3.54 -12.45
CA LEU A 110 -6.60 3.66 -11.98
C LEU A 110 -6.80 5.04 -11.31
N PRO A 111 -6.78 6.14 -12.09
CA PRO A 111 -6.74 7.51 -11.54
C PRO A 111 -7.95 7.89 -10.69
N ASP A 112 -9.10 7.27 -10.94
CA ASP A 112 -10.33 7.53 -10.19
C ASP A 112 -10.48 6.67 -8.92
N LEU A 113 -9.60 5.69 -8.70
CA LEU A 113 -9.68 4.79 -7.56
C LEU A 113 -9.14 5.47 -6.29
N PRO A 114 -9.93 5.62 -5.21
CA PRO A 114 -9.40 6.13 -3.96
C PRO A 114 -8.39 5.16 -3.33
N ILE A 115 -7.20 5.66 -3.00
CA ILE A 115 -6.09 4.88 -2.44
C ILE A 115 -5.73 5.39 -1.04
N CYS A 116 -5.65 4.50 -0.06
CA CYS A 116 -4.99 4.78 1.22
C CYS A 116 -3.60 4.15 1.26
N GLY A 117 -2.56 4.97 1.21
CA GLY A 117 -1.16 4.57 1.20
C GLY A 117 -0.62 4.25 2.59
N MET A 118 0.24 3.24 2.72
CA MET A 118 0.93 2.88 3.94
C MET A 118 2.10 1.93 3.68
N GLY A 119 3.02 1.92 4.64
CA GLY A 119 4.19 1.04 4.64
C GLY A 119 5.44 1.85 4.93
N GLY A 120 5.92 1.76 6.17
CA GLY A 120 7.19 2.40 6.54
C GLY A 120 7.20 3.90 6.73
N ILE A 121 6.03 4.53 6.89
CA ILE A 121 5.90 5.96 7.23
C ILE A 121 6.35 6.19 8.67
N LEU A 122 7.36 7.04 8.86
CA LEU A 122 7.92 7.44 10.16
C LEU A 122 7.89 8.96 10.38
N SER A 123 7.74 9.76 9.32
CA SER A 123 7.73 11.23 9.34
C SER A 123 6.62 11.86 8.49
N GLY A 124 6.41 13.17 8.65
CA GLY A 124 5.55 13.97 7.76
C GLY A 124 6.06 14.04 6.32
N GLU A 125 7.38 13.92 6.10
CA GLU A 125 7.98 13.83 4.77
C GLU A 125 7.59 12.51 4.10
N ASP A 126 7.71 11.38 4.82
CA ASP A 126 7.25 10.09 4.30
C ASP A 126 5.76 10.13 3.94
N ALA A 127 4.94 10.76 4.79
CA ALA A 127 3.51 10.93 4.51
C ALA A 127 3.26 11.75 3.22
N LEU A 128 4.04 12.82 3.01
CA LEU A 128 3.96 13.64 1.81
C LEU A 128 4.38 12.86 0.55
N GLU A 129 5.42 12.03 0.63
CA GLU A 129 5.83 11.15 -0.49
C GLU A 129 4.67 10.26 -0.95
N PHE A 130 3.88 9.71 -0.03
CA PHE A 130 2.71 8.89 -0.38
C PHE A 130 1.60 9.71 -1.04
N LEU A 131 1.36 10.94 -0.59
CA LEU A 131 0.42 11.84 -1.27
C LEU A 131 0.90 12.14 -2.70
N MET A 132 2.15 12.54 -2.86
CA MET A 132 2.77 12.79 -4.17
C MET A 132 2.70 11.58 -5.10
N ALA A 133 2.89 10.37 -4.56
CA ALA A 133 2.74 9.12 -5.31
C ALA A 133 1.30 8.84 -5.79
N GLY A 134 0.28 9.47 -5.19
CA GLY A 134 -1.13 9.36 -5.58
C GLY A 134 -2.08 8.83 -4.49
N ALA A 135 -1.60 8.65 -3.25
CA ALA A 135 -2.49 8.29 -2.15
C ALA A 135 -3.38 9.47 -1.75
N HIS A 136 -4.64 9.16 -1.41
CA HIS A 136 -5.63 10.12 -0.92
C HIS A 136 -5.65 10.24 0.61
N CYS A 137 -5.22 9.18 1.29
CA CYS A 137 -4.95 9.16 2.72
C CYS A 137 -3.72 8.32 3.00
N VAL A 138 -3.14 8.50 4.19
CA VAL A 138 -2.01 7.70 4.67
C VAL A 138 -2.35 6.99 5.98
N GLN A 139 -1.78 5.80 6.20
CA GLN A 139 -1.89 5.09 7.49
C GLN A 139 -0.51 4.82 8.09
N VAL A 140 -0.40 5.04 9.40
CA VAL A 140 0.83 4.83 10.16
C VAL A 140 0.67 3.56 11.02
N GLY A 141 1.57 2.59 10.79
CA GLY A 141 1.58 1.30 11.50
C GLY A 141 2.77 1.19 12.45
N THR A 142 3.89 0.66 11.96
CA THR A 142 5.08 0.31 12.74
C THR A 142 5.63 1.44 13.62
N ALA A 143 5.55 2.70 13.18
CA ALA A 143 5.99 3.85 13.96
C ALA A 143 5.31 3.92 15.34
N ASN A 144 4.02 3.57 15.41
CA ASN A 144 3.25 3.61 16.66
C ASN A 144 3.72 2.59 17.70
N PHE A 145 4.42 1.53 17.30
CA PHE A 145 5.02 0.58 18.24
C PHE A 145 6.29 1.13 18.90
N ALA A 146 7.02 2.01 18.20
CA ALA A 146 8.18 2.70 18.77
C ALA A 146 7.76 3.94 19.56
N GLU A 147 6.75 4.66 19.09
CA GLU A 147 6.26 5.91 19.64
C GLU A 147 4.72 5.97 19.50
N PRO A 148 3.93 5.72 20.55
CA PRO A 148 2.46 5.70 20.46
C PRO A 148 1.82 6.99 19.92
N GLY A 149 2.51 8.13 20.07
CA GLY A 149 2.08 9.44 19.56
C GLY A 149 2.52 9.75 18.12
N ALA A 150 3.22 8.82 17.44
CA ALA A 150 3.81 9.06 16.13
C ALA A 150 2.80 9.57 15.10
N GLY A 151 1.57 9.03 15.09
CA GLY A 151 0.53 9.49 14.16
C GLY A 151 0.19 10.97 14.30
N VAL A 152 0.15 11.51 15.53
CA VAL A 152 -0.12 12.93 15.79
C VAL A 152 1.07 13.76 15.34
N ARG A 153 2.29 13.39 15.76
CA ARG A 153 3.53 14.07 15.36
C ARG A 153 3.67 14.15 13.83
N ILE A 154 3.50 13.03 13.14
CA ILE A 154 3.59 12.94 11.67
C ILE A 154 2.56 13.85 11.00
N THR A 155 1.35 13.95 11.55
CA THR A 155 0.31 14.85 11.03
C THR A 155 0.73 16.31 11.13
N GLU A 156 1.32 16.71 12.26
CA GLU A 156 1.81 18.08 12.47
C GLU A 156 3.03 18.42 11.60
N GLU A 157 3.95 17.46 11.44
CA GLU A 157 5.09 17.56 10.52
C GLU A 157 4.61 17.74 9.08
N LEU A 158 3.66 16.92 8.62
CA LEU A 158 3.08 17.02 7.27
C LEU A 158 2.42 18.38 7.05
N ARG A 159 1.61 18.85 8.01
CA ARG A 159 0.94 20.15 7.93
C ARG A 159 1.95 21.29 7.79
N THR A 160 3.04 21.24 8.55
CA THR A 160 4.12 22.22 8.49
C THR A 160 4.83 22.16 7.13
N LEU A 161 5.19 20.96 6.69
CA LEU A 161 5.92 20.73 5.44
C LEU A 161 5.12 21.16 4.20
N LEU A 162 3.81 20.90 4.16
CA LEU A 162 2.91 21.39 3.11
C LEU A 162 2.98 22.91 3.00
N GLY A 163 2.94 23.63 4.13
CA GLY A 163 3.06 25.09 4.16
C GLY A 163 4.42 25.59 3.67
N THR A 164 5.51 24.95 4.11
CA THR A 164 6.89 25.30 3.68
C THR A 164 7.08 25.11 2.18
N LEU A 165 6.48 24.08 1.59
CA LEU A 165 6.57 23.78 0.15
C LEU A 165 5.52 24.51 -0.70
N GLY A 166 4.69 25.36 -0.09
CA GLY A 166 3.70 26.18 -0.80
C GLY A 166 2.44 25.42 -1.25
N PHE A 167 2.18 24.23 -0.73
CA PHE A 167 0.92 23.52 -0.99
C PHE A 167 -0.23 24.17 -0.20
N LEU A 168 -1.31 24.52 -0.91
CA LEU A 168 -2.51 25.11 -0.29
C LEU A 168 -3.34 24.09 0.51
N SER A 169 -3.15 22.79 0.26
CA SER A 169 -3.80 21.70 0.97
C SER A 169 -3.07 20.38 0.70
N ALA A 170 -3.33 19.35 1.53
CA ALA A 170 -2.87 17.99 1.26
C ALA A 170 -3.37 17.46 -0.09
N ARG A 171 -4.60 17.85 -0.50
CA ARG A 171 -5.17 17.48 -1.80
C ARG A 171 -4.34 17.98 -2.97
N ALA A 172 -3.73 19.17 -2.86
CA ALA A 172 -2.90 19.73 -3.92
C ALA A 172 -1.59 18.95 -4.13
N ALA A 173 -1.15 18.16 -3.15
CA ALA A 173 0.02 17.28 -3.27
C ALA A 173 -0.33 15.90 -3.85
N ILE A 174 -1.62 15.53 -3.92
CA ILE A 174 -2.01 14.20 -4.40
C ILE A 174 -1.63 14.06 -5.88
N GLY A 175 -0.79 13.07 -6.19
CA GLY A 175 -0.36 12.78 -7.56
C GLY A 175 0.54 13.86 -8.17
N SER A 176 1.14 14.75 -7.35
CA SER A 176 1.99 15.83 -7.86
C SER A 176 3.42 15.39 -8.20
N LEU A 177 3.72 14.09 -8.14
CA LEU A 177 5.04 13.55 -8.48
C LEU A 177 5.36 13.85 -9.95
N GLN A 178 6.50 14.48 -10.19
CA GLN A 178 6.98 14.81 -11.53
C GLN A 178 8.02 13.77 -11.97
N ALA A 179 7.94 13.40 -13.25
CA ALA A 179 8.98 12.63 -13.91
C ALA A 179 10.33 13.36 -13.82
N HIS A 180 11.41 12.59 -13.68
CA HIS A 180 12.75 13.18 -13.71
C HIS A 180 13.07 13.61 -15.16
N ALA A 181 13.68 14.77 -15.36
CA ALA A 181 13.98 15.26 -16.72
C ALA A 181 14.91 14.32 -17.53
N ALA A 182 15.68 13.50 -16.83
CA ALA A 182 16.54 12.45 -17.40
C ALA A 182 15.95 11.04 -17.30
N GLU A 183 14.63 10.92 -17.10
CA GLU A 183 13.96 9.61 -17.08
C GLU A 183 14.13 8.92 -18.44
N PRO A 184 14.77 7.73 -18.49
CA PRO A 184 15.01 7.06 -19.75
C PRO A 184 13.71 6.66 -20.47
N GLU A 185 13.66 6.75 -21.80
CA GLU A 185 12.48 6.35 -22.58
C GLU A 185 12.05 4.89 -22.33
N TYR A 186 13.01 3.97 -22.13
CA TYR A 186 12.70 2.55 -21.88
C TYR A 186 11.93 2.32 -20.57
N LEU A 187 11.99 3.26 -19.63
CA LEU A 187 11.23 3.20 -18.40
C LEU A 187 9.75 3.53 -18.66
N VAL A 188 9.44 4.40 -19.63
CA VAL A 188 8.07 4.70 -20.07
C VAL A 188 7.40 3.49 -20.73
N GLU A 189 8.17 2.70 -21.48
CA GLU A 189 7.72 1.46 -22.16
C GLU A 189 7.87 0.19 -21.30
N SER A 190 8.39 0.34 -20.08
CA SER A 190 8.67 -0.79 -19.19
C SER A 190 7.37 -1.45 -18.72
N PRO A 191 7.29 -2.79 -18.65
CA PRO A 191 6.15 -3.48 -18.04
C PRO A 191 5.95 -3.13 -16.55
N TRP A 192 6.92 -2.47 -15.92
CA TRP A 192 6.79 -1.91 -14.58
C TRP A 192 6.07 -0.55 -14.52
N MET A 193 5.87 0.12 -15.66
CA MET A 193 5.20 1.43 -15.77
C MET A 193 4.07 1.48 -16.80
N SER A 194 3.99 0.51 -17.72
CA SER A 194 2.93 0.39 -18.72
C SER A 194 1.86 -0.62 -18.28
N SER A 195 0.87 -0.15 -17.52
CA SER A 195 -0.48 -0.71 -17.40
C SER A 195 -1.37 0.31 -16.73
#